data_AF-A0A1W2DJC1-F1
#
_entry.id   AF-A0A1W2DJC1-F1
#
_cell.length_a   1.000
_cell.length_b   1.000
_cell.length_c   1.000
_cell.angle_alpha   90.00
_cell.angle_beta   90.00
_cell.angle_gamma   90.00
#
_symmetry.space_group_name_H-M   'P 1'
#
loop_
_entity.id
_entity.type
_entity.pdbx_description
1 polymer ?
#
loop_
_entity_poly.entity_id
_entity_poly.type
_entity_poly.pdbx_seq_one_letter_code
_entity_poly.pdbx_strand_id
1 'polypeptide(L)'
;MATPFEYATTVAELYDGLEASSQNRFPSLKFDVGAVNSLFSPFFVAGFYFKTFMWPASFWEKIYEPAIRRAAGLGHASDEADPDRYEKAYAFCDVLVIGSGPSGLAAALSVGRSGAQVILTDEDFALGGRLNAERYEVDGMAGHAYAARAVEE
;
A
#
# COMPACT_ATOMS: atom_id res chain seq x y z
N MET A 1 11.45 13.97 17.70
CA MET A 1 11.75 13.62 16.29
C MET A 1 11.21 12.21 16.09
N ALA A 2 9.91 12.12 15.81
CA ALA A 2 9.24 10.85 15.59
C ALA A 2 9.77 10.25 14.29
N THR A 3 10.07 8.96 14.30
CA THR A 3 10.23 8.17 13.08
C THR A 3 8.98 7.31 12.96
N PRO A 4 7.92 7.79 12.29
CA PRO A 4 6.85 6.89 11.87
C PRO A 4 7.45 5.97 10.81
N PHE A 5 7.21 4.67 10.91
CA PHE A 5 7.46 3.77 9.79
C PHE A 5 6.63 4.26 8.60
N GLU A 6 7.30 4.57 7.49
CA GLU A 6 6.71 5.09 6.24
C GLU A 6 5.76 4.09 5.53
N TYR A 7 5.61 2.86 6.05
CA TYR A 7 5.01 1.73 5.32
C TYR A 7 3.62 1.31 5.80
N ALA A 8 3.14 1.76 6.97
CA ALA A 8 1.78 1.46 7.45
C ALA A 8 0.71 2.39 6.84
N THR A 9 0.99 3.01 5.68
CA THR A 9 0.13 4.05 5.11
C THR A 9 -0.72 3.56 3.93
N THR A 10 -0.40 2.43 3.31
CA THR A 10 -1.09 1.97 2.09
C THR A 10 -2.00 0.75 2.30
N VAL A 11 -1.67 -0.13 3.24
CA VAL A 11 -2.39 -1.40 3.46
C VAL A 11 -2.52 -1.70 4.95
N ALA A 12 -3.72 -2.14 5.35
CA ALA A 12 -4.04 -2.62 6.69
C ALA A 12 -4.72 -3.98 6.57
N GLU A 13 -4.34 -4.93 7.42
CA GLU A 13 -5.01 -6.23 7.50
C GLU A 13 -6.46 -6.04 7.94
N LEU A 14 -7.37 -6.83 7.36
CA LEU A 14 -8.75 -6.85 7.82
C LEU A 14 -8.83 -7.55 9.17
N TYR A 15 -9.31 -6.85 10.19
CA TYR A 15 -9.55 -7.39 11.52
C TYR A 15 -10.99 -7.14 11.97
N ASP A 16 -11.44 -7.91 12.96
CA ASP A 16 -12.79 -7.77 13.51
C ASP A 16 -12.99 -6.40 14.18
N GLY A 17 -14.08 -5.72 13.82
CA GLY A 17 -14.36 -4.36 14.27
C GLY A 17 -13.66 -3.25 13.46
N LEU A 18 -12.95 -3.57 12.37
CA LEU A 18 -12.43 -2.56 11.45
C LEU A 18 -13.58 -1.80 10.78
N GLU A 19 -13.67 -0.50 11.03
CA GLU A 19 -14.58 0.41 10.34
C GLU A 19 -13.86 1.10 9.17
N ALA A 20 -14.27 0.76 7.94
CA ALA A 20 -13.75 1.40 6.73
C ALA A 20 -14.81 2.28 6.07
N SER A 21 -14.38 3.44 5.57
CA SER A 21 -15.22 4.31 4.75
C SER A 21 -14.53 4.69 3.45
N SER A 22 -15.30 4.77 2.36
CA SER A 22 -14.76 5.15 1.06
C SER A 22 -14.36 6.63 1.05
N GLN A 23 -13.15 6.89 0.56
CA GLN A 23 -12.64 8.23 0.27
C GLN A 23 -13.03 8.69 -1.14
N ASN A 24 -12.86 9.98 -1.44
CA ASN A 24 -13.05 10.56 -2.79
C ASN A 24 -14.38 10.27 -3.48
N ARG A 25 -15.48 10.33 -2.75
CA ARG A 25 -16.82 10.02 -3.27
C ARG A 25 -17.83 11.08 -2.87
N PHE A 26 -18.65 11.56 -3.81
CA PHE A 26 -19.74 12.47 -3.49
C PHE A 26 -20.99 12.30 -4.37
N PRO A 27 -22.21 12.16 -3.79
CA PRO A 27 -22.48 11.99 -2.37
C PRO A 27 -22.15 10.57 -1.86
N SER A 28 -22.03 9.55 -2.72
CA SER A 28 -21.76 8.17 -2.32
C SER A 28 -20.89 7.42 -3.33
N LEU A 29 -20.30 6.27 -2.96
CA LEU A 29 -19.50 5.48 -3.91
C LEU A 29 -20.34 5.00 -5.11
N LYS A 30 -21.63 4.69 -4.88
CA LYS A 30 -22.59 4.30 -5.93
C LYS A 30 -23.02 5.48 -6.82
N PHE A 31 -22.97 6.69 -6.28
CA PHE A 31 -23.37 7.92 -6.96
C PHE A 31 -22.28 8.95 -6.75
N ASP A 32 -21.22 8.85 -7.55
CA ASP A 32 -20.09 9.76 -7.50
C ASP A 32 -20.14 10.77 -8.65
N VAL A 33 -20.55 12.00 -8.33
CA VAL A 33 -20.58 13.12 -9.27
C VAL A 33 -19.16 13.49 -9.72
N GLY A 34 -18.16 13.26 -8.86
CA GLY A 34 -16.76 13.52 -9.16
C GLY A 34 -16.21 12.69 -10.32
N ALA A 35 -16.77 11.50 -10.56
CA ALA A 35 -16.38 10.61 -11.66
C ALA A 35 -16.51 11.25 -13.05
N VAL A 36 -17.38 12.26 -13.21
CA VAL A 36 -17.50 13.02 -14.46
C VAL A 36 -16.19 13.76 -14.80
N ASN A 37 -15.42 14.19 -13.79
CA ASN A 37 -14.14 14.86 -14.01
C ASN A 37 -13.12 13.93 -14.68
N SER A 38 -13.22 12.62 -14.52
CA SER A 38 -12.35 11.65 -15.21
C SER A 38 -12.47 11.75 -16.73
N LEU A 39 -13.67 12.08 -17.24
CA LEU A 39 -13.92 12.30 -18.67
C LEU A 39 -13.25 13.58 -19.19
N PHE A 40 -13.06 14.58 -18.33
CA PHE A 40 -12.42 15.86 -18.65
C PHE A 40 -10.94 15.93 -18.23
N SER A 41 -10.36 14.83 -17.75
CA SER A 41 -8.94 14.74 -17.34
C SER A 41 -7.94 15.31 -18.36
N PRO A 42 -8.13 15.20 -19.70
CA PRO A 42 -7.22 15.81 -20.68
C PRO A 42 -7.21 17.35 -20.68
N PHE A 43 -8.24 18.01 -20.11
CA PHE A 43 -8.31 19.47 -20.00
C PHE A 43 -7.68 20.00 -18.71
N PHE A 44 -7.53 19.15 -17.69
CA PHE A 44 -6.88 19.49 -16.41
C PHE A 44 -5.36 19.30 -16.46
N VAL A 45 -4.71 19.78 -17.52
CA VAL A 45 -3.24 19.79 -17.62
C VAL A 45 -2.64 20.81 -16.66
N ALA A 46 -1.37 20.66 -16.28
CA ALA A 46 -0.70 21.53 -15.31
C ALA A 46 -0.90 23.03 -15.57
N GLY A 47 -0.89 23.46 -16.84
CA GLY A 47 -1.11 24.85 -17.23
C GLY A 47 -2.53 25.39 -17.00
N PHE A 48 -3.54 24.53 -16.94
CA PHE A 48 -4.92 24.92 -16.63
C PHE A 48 -5.05 25.40 -15.18
N TYR A 49 -4.42 24.68 -14.23
CA TYR A 49 -4.49 25.03 -12.81
C TYR A 49 -3.93 26.43 -12.52
N PHE A 50 -2.75 26.73 -13.07
CA PHE A 50 -2.09 28.02 -12.86
C PHE A 50 -2.84 29.18 -13.51
N LYS A 51 -3.57 28.94 -14.60
CA LYS A 51 -4.31 29.99 -15.32
C LYS A 51 -5.71 30.23 -14.74
N THR A 52 -6.39 29.17 -14.31
CA THR A 52 -7.80 29.22 -13.92
C THR A 52 -8.00 29.48 -12.42
N PHE A 53 -7.12 28.97 -11.56
CA PHE A 53 -7.35 29.00 -10.10
C PHE A 53 -6.48 30.00 -9.34
N MET A 54 -5.43 30.56 -9.95
CA MET A 54 -4.53 31.52 -9.28
C MET A 54 -5.09 32.95 -9.23
N TRP A 55 -6.13 33.26 -10.00
CA TRP A 55 -6.76 34.59 -10.05
C TRP A 55 -8.28 34.47 -10.01
N PRO A 56 -8.99 35.21 -9.12
CA PRO A 56 -8.47 36.08 -8.07
C PRO A 56 -7.85 35.29 -6.91
N ALA A 57 -6.73 35.76 -6.34
CA ALA A 57 -6.04 35.06 -5.25
C ALA A 57 -6.94 34.76 -4.03
N SER A 58 -7.94 35.60 -3.76
CA SER A 58 -8.90 35.40 -2.67
C SER A 58 -9.82 34.19 -2.86
N PHE A 59 -9.99 33.68 -4.08
CA PHE A 59 -10.78 32.48 -4.36
C PHE A 59 -9.97 31.20 -4.17
N TRP A 60 -8.64 31.28 -4.27
CA TRP A 60 -7.76 30.14 -4.04
C TRP A 60 -7.97 29.58 -2.63
N GLU A 61 -7.75 30.39 -1.60
CA GLU A 61 -7.86 29.97 -0.20
C GLU A 61 -9.30 29.60 0.21
N LYS A 62 -10.30 30.27 -0.39
CA LYS A 62 -11.71 30.15 0.05
C LYS A 62 -12.50 29.07 -0.66
N ILE A 63 -12.14 28.74 -1.91
CA ILE A 63 -12.98 27.91 -2.79
C ILE A 63 -12.15 26.81 -3.44
N TYR A 64 -11.10 27.18 -4.17
CA TYR A 64 -10.40 26.22 -5.01
C TYR A 64 -9.55 25.24 -4.20
N GLU A 65 -8.73 25.74 -3.27
CA GLU A 65 -7.91 24.88 -2.41
C GLU A 65 -8.77 23.93 -1.56
N PRO A 66 -9.81 24.37 -0.82
CA PRO A 66 -10.64 23.45 -0.03
C PRO A 66 -11.36 22.40 -0.89
N ALA A 67 -11.85 22.78 -2.07
CA ALA A 67 -12.54 21.85 -2.96
C ALA A 67 -11.58 20.82 -3.59
N ILE A 68 -10.41 21.28 -4.07
CA ILE A 68 -9.39 20.41 -4.67
C ILE A 68 -8.82 19.47 -3.61
N ARG A 69 -8.49 19.96 -2.40
CA ARG A 69 -8.00 19.11 -1.30
C ARG A 69 -8.99 18.01 -0.92
N ARG A 70 -10.29 18.35 -0.87
CA ARG A 70 -11.36 17.38 -0.59
C ARG A 70 -11.51 16.34 -1.69
N ALA A 71 -11.31 16.72 -2.95
CA ALA A 71 -11.40 15.81 -4.10
C ALA A 71 -10.14 14.98 -4.32
N ALA A 72 -8.99 15.42 -3.81
CA ALA A 72 -7.68 14.78 -4.03
C ALA A 72 -7.43 13.54 -3.16
N GLY A 73 -8.28 13.23 -2.18
CA GLY A 73 -8.17 12.01 -1.38
C GLY A 73 -7.11 12.03 -0.32
N LEU A 74 -6.73 13.22 0.13
CA LEU A 74 -5.86 13.35 1.27
C LEU A 74 -6.61 12.80 2.49
N GLY A 75 -6.15 11.65 2.99
CA GLY A 75 -6.65 11.07 4.23
C GLY A 75 -6.54 12.09 5.38
N HIS A 76 -7.38 11.94 6.39
CA HIS A 76 -7.29 12.76 7.60
C HIS A 76 -6.35 12.07 8.59
N ALA A 77 -5.31 12.78 9.02
CA ALA A 77 -4.48 12.31 10.13
C ALA A 77 -5.27 12.48 11.43
N SER A 78 -5.09 11.55 12.37
CA SER A 78 -5.64 11.71 13.72
C SER A 78 -4.93 12.86 14.44
N ASP A 79 -5.70 13.65 15.19
CA ASP A 79 -5.15 14.64 16.13
C ASP A 79 -4.74 14.00 17.47
N GLU A 80 -5.05 12.72 17.66
CA GLU A 80 -4.70 11.97 18.87
C GLU A 80 -3.22 11.59 18.88
N ALA A 81 -2.66 11.47 20.08
CA ALA A 81 -1.30 10.96 20.24
C ALA A 81 -1.26 9.47 19.85
N ASP A 82 -0.28 9.11 19.03
CA ASP A 82 0.00 7.73 18.67
C ASP A 82 0.26 6.88 19.94
N PRO A 83 -0.59 5.88 20.24
CA PRO A 83 -0.47 5.07 21.45
C PRO A 83 0.65 4.03 21.36
N ASP A 84 1.20 3.79 20.16
CA ASP A 84 2.10 2.68 19.92
C ASP A 84 3.54 2.98 20.35
N ARG A 85 4.29 1.90 20.58
CA ARG A 85 5.73 1.94 20.87
C ARG A 85 6.49 1.23 19.77
N TYR A 86 7.48 1.91 19.23
CA TYR A 86 8.31 1.38 18.15
C TYR A 86 9.70 1.05 18.65
N GLU A 87 10.15 -0.17 18.35
CA GLU A 87 11.50 -0.64 18.63
C GLU A 87 12.28 -0.86 17.33
N LYS A 88 13.62 -0.89 17.44
CA LYS A 88 14.51 -1.20 16.32
C LYS A 88 15.19 -2.52 16.61
N ALA A 89 15.14 -3.43 15.64
CA ALA A 89 15.88 -4.68 15.66
C ALA A 89 17.05 -4.61 14.68
N TYR A 90 18.14 -5.29 15.02
CA TYR A 90 19.33 -5.41 14.20
C TYR A 90 19.72 -6.89 14.13
N ALA A 91 19.93 -7.40 12.92
CA ALA A 91 20.32 -8.77 12.67
C ALA A 91 21.39 -8.84 11.58
N PHE A 92 22.17 -9.91 11.59
CA PHE A 92 23.09 -10.26 10.51
C PHE A 92 22.58 -11.51 9.81
N CYS A 93 22.81 -11.58 8.50
CA CYS A 93 22.55 -12.75 7.68
C CYS A 93 23.62 -12.84 6.61
N ASP A 94 23.85 -14.04 6.10
CA ASP A 94 24.68 -14.23 4.91
C ASP A 94 23.97 -13.72 3.67
N VAL A 95 22.65 -13.93 3.59
CA VAL A 95 21.80 -13.50 2.47
C VAL A 95 20.49 -12.91 2.96
N LEU A 96 20.14 -11.73 2.44
CA LEU A 96 18.84 -11.09 2.59
C LEU A 96 18.04 -11.27 1.30
N VAL A 97 16.87 -11.89 1.39
CA VAL A 97 15.90 -12.02 0.30
C VAL A 97 14.72 -11.09 0.56
N ILE A 98 14.42 -10.23 -0.42
CA ILE A 98 13.30 -9.29 -0.35
C ILE A 98 12.22 -9.75 -1.32
N GLY A 99 11.04 -10.02 -0.79
CA GLY A 99 9.89 -10.59 -1.50
C GLY A 99 9.86 -12.11 -1.39
N SER A 100 8.70 -12.64 -1.02
CA SER A 100 8.36 -14.05 -0.80
C SER A 100 7.49 -14.64 -1.91
N GLY A 101 7.55 -14.04 -3.11
CA GLY A 101 7.00 -14.66 -4.31
C GLY A 101 7.70 -15.98 -4.67
N PRO A 102 7.32 -16.62 -5.79
CA PRO A 102 7.85 -17.94 -6.16
C PRO A 102 9.38 -17.96 -6.26
N SER A 103 9.99 -16.93 -6.85
CA SER A 103 11.45 -16.82 -6.96
C SER A 103 12.12 -16.55 -5.62
N GLY A 104 11.48 -15.76 -4.75
CA GLY A 104 12.01 -15.41 -3.43
C GLY A 104 12.08 -16.62 -2.51
N LEU A 105 10.98 -17.37 -2.43
CA LEU A 105 10.92 -18.62 -1.68
C LEU A 105 11.92 -19.65 -2.22
N ALA A 106 11.99 -19.84 -3.54
CA ALA A 106 12.95 -20.77 -4.14
C ALA A 106 14.40 -20.38 -3.84
N ALA A 107 14.73 -19.09 -3.89
CA ALA A 107 16.07 -18.59 -3.55
C ALA A 107 16.39 -18.76 -2.06
N ALA A 108 15.48 -18.37 -1.18
CA ALA A 108 15.64 -18.48 0.27
C ALA A 108 15.86 -19.94 0.69
N LEU A 109 15.05 -20.87 0.18
CA LEU A 109 15.20 -22.30 0.44
C LEU A 109 16.51 -22.86 -0.11
N SER A 110 16.87 -22.50 -1.35
CA SER A 110 18.11 -23.01 -1.96
C SER A 110 19.35 -22.60 -1.18
N VAL A 111 19.39 -21.34 -0.72
CA VAL A 111 20.49 -20.81 0.07
C VAL A 111 20.45 -21.36 1.50
N GLY A 112 19.27 -21.42 2.13
CA GLY A 112 19.10 -21.97 3.48
C GLY A 112 19.52 -23.44 3.59
N ARG A 113 19.17 -24.26 2.58
CA ARG A 113 19.61 -25.67 2.47
C ARG A 113 21.12 -25.83 2.34
N SER A 114 21.84 -24.80 1.91
CA SER A 114 23.32 -24.82 1.89
C SER A 114 23.95 -24.56 3.27
N GLY A 115 23.14 -24.22 4.29
CA GLY A 115 23.57 -23.92 5.65
C GLY A 115 23.83 -22.44 5.93
N ALA A 116 23.56 -21.56 4.96
CA ALA A 116 23.69 -20.12 5.12
C ALA A 116 22.53 -19.53 5.95
N GLN A 117 22.82 -18.49 6.72
CA GLN A 117 21.80 -17.72 7.44
C GLN A 117 21.07 -16.80 6.48
N VAL A 118 19.79 -17.08 6.24
CA VAL A 118 18.94 -16.29 5.33
C VAL A 118 17.90 -15.53 6.12
N ILE A 119 17.76 -14.24 5.82
CA ILE A 119 16.58 -13.44 6.23
C ILE A 119 15.71 -13.25 4.99
N LEU A 120 14.44 -13.67 5.07
CA LEU A 120 13.41 -13.40 4.07
C LEU A 120 12.48 -12.33 4.61
N THR A 121 12.24 -11.26 3.85
CA THR A 121 11.30 -10.20 4.22
C THR A 121 10.26 -10.00 3.13
N ASP A 122 9.02 -9.76 3.51
CA ASP A 122 7.92 -9.44 2.60
C ASP A 122 7.09 -8.28 3.15
N GLU A 123 6.36 -7.59 2.29
CA GLU A 123 5.43 -6.51 2.66
C GLU A 123 4.04 -7.02 3.03
N ASP A 124 3.65 -8.20 2.53
CA ASP A 124 2.35 -8.82 2.77
C ASP A 124 2.31 -9.59 4.10
N PHE A 125 1.11 -9.73 4.65
CA PHE A 125 0.83 -10.49 5.88
C PHE A 125 1.06 -12.01 5.71
N ALA A 126 1.00 -12.51 4.48
CA ALA A 126 1.16 -13.92 4.15
C ALA A 126 2.22 -14.10 3.07
N LEU A 127 3.25 -14.90 3.38
CA LEU A 127 4.30 -15.22 2.42
C LEU A 127 3.74 -16.01 1.22
N GLY A 128 4.33 -15.82 0.04
CA GLY A 128 3.91 -16.47 -1.22
C GLY A 128 3.63 -15.48 -2.36
N GLY A 129 3.40 -14.20 -2.04
CA GLY A 129 3.07 -13.16 -3.02
C GLY A 129 1.95 -13.61 -3.96
N ARG A 130 2.19 -13.54 -5.28
CA ARG A 130 1.20 -13.92 -6.31
C ARG A 130 0.72 -15.38 -6.22
N LEU A 131 1.50 -16.29 -5.62
CA LEU A 131 1.09 -17.68 -5.45
C LEU A 131 -0.17 -17.83 -4.60
N ASN A 132 -0.45 -16.87 -3.71
CA ASN A 132 -1.63 -16.86 -2.86
C ASN A 132 -2.91 -16.44 -3.62
N ALA A 133 -2.77 -15.74 -4.75
CA ALA A 133 -3.89 -15.23 -5.55
C ALA A 133 -4.10 -15.99 -6.87
N GLU A 134 -3.09 -16.71 -7.35
CA GLU A 134 -3.11 -17.38 -8.65
C GLU A 134 -3.34 -18.89 -8.56
N ARG A 135 -3.73 -19.50 -9.69
CA ARG A 135 -4.04 -20.93 -9.80
C ARG A 135 -2.95 -21.73 -10.52
N TYR A 136 -1.79 -21.14 -10.77
CA TYR A 136 -0.69 -21.84 -11.41
C TYR A 136 -0.09 -22.89 -10.46
N GLU A 137 0.47 -23.94 -11.06
CA GLU A 137 1.17 -24.98 -10.33
C GLU A 137 2.68 -24.71 -10.29
N VAL A 138 3.30 -25.04 -9.16
CA VAL A 138 4.75 -25.04 -8.97
C VAL A 138 5.10 -26.40 -8.38
N ASP A 139 6.04 -27.11 -9.01
CA ASP A 139 6.47 -28.44 -8.54
C ASP A 139 5.31 -29.45 -8.40
N GLY A 140 4.34 -29.37 -9.32
CA GLY A 140 3.14 -30.23 -9.32
C GLY A 140 2.14 -29.93 -8.19
N MET A 141 2.30 -28.82 -7.48
CA MET A 141 1.39 -28.37 -6.41
C MET A 141 0.75 -27.03 -6.77
N ALA A 142 -0.47 -26.79 -6.29
CA ALA A 142 -1.07 -25.46 -6.40
C ALA A 142 -0.19 -24.40 -5.73
N GLY A 143 -0.07 -23.20 -6.32
CA GLY A 143 0.85 -22.16 -5.86
C GLY A 143 0.77 -21.85 -4.36
N HIS A 144 -0.43 -21.62 -3.83
CA HIS A 144 -0.65 -21.36 -2.40
C HIS A 144 -0.18 -22.53 -1.50
N ALA A 145 -0.35 -23.78 -1.97
CA ALA A 145 0.10 -24.96 -1.24
C ALA A 145 1.63 -25.11 -1.30
N TYR A 146 2.25 -24.77 -2.43
CA TYR A 146 3.71 -24.66 -2.53
C TYR A 146 4.26 -23.60 -1.57
N ALA A 147 3.63 -22.41 -1.51
CA ALA A 147 4.03 -21.33 -0.61
C ALA A 147 3.93 -21.75 0.85
N ALA A 148 2.80 -22.33 1.27
CA ALA A 148 2.62 -22.85 2.63
C ALA A 148 3.71 -23.88 3.00
N ARG A 149 3.98 -24.85 2.11
CA ARG A 149 5.04 -25.84 2.31
C ARG A 149 6.43 -25.20 2.42
N ALA A 150 6.72 -24.21 1.57
CA ALA A 150 8.01 -23.53 1.56
C ALA A 150 8.27 -22.70 2.82
N VAL A 151 7.22 -22.23 3.50
CA VAL A 151 7.31 -21.44 4.73
C VAL A 151 7.49 -22.32 5.97
N GLU A 152 7.03 -23.57 5.92
CA GLU A 152 7.17 -24.56 7.00
C GLU A 152 8.56 -25.22 7.08
N GLU A 153 9.39 -25.05 6.05
CA GLU A 153 10.73 -25.62 5.94
C GLU A 153 11.82 -24.74 6.57
#